data_AF-A0A9X6V5A1-F1
#
_entry.id   AF-A0A9X6V5A1-F1
#
_cell.length_a   1.000
_cell.length_b   1.000
_cell.length_c   1.000
_cell.angle_alpha   90.00
_cell.angle_beta   90.00
_cell.angle_gamma   90.00
#
_symmetry.space_group_name_H-M   'P 1'
#
loop_
_entity.id
_entity.type
_entity.pdbx_description
1 polymer ?
#
loop_
_entity_poly.entity_id
_entity_poly.type
_entity_poly.pdbx_seq_one_letter_code
_entity_poly.pdbx_strand_id
1 'polypeptide(L)' 'METKLQAFQKNRSKNMLSLSLQEQLLQEAFQKRKDITLILLKGLHVKGMQQLVYKHAISTIRF' A
#
# COMPACT_ATOMS: atom_id res chain seq x y z
N MET A 1 -20.47 1.20 15.57
CA MET A 1 -19.62 1.80 14.51
C MET A 1 -18.33 1.01 14.46
N GLU A 2 -18.08 0.23 13.40
CA GLU A 2 -16.80 -0.49 13.25
C GLU A 2 -15.70 0.54 12.96
N THR A 3 -14.63 0.56 13.77
CA THR A 3 -13.49 1.44 13.53
C THR A 3 -12.70 0.94 12.32
N LYS A 4 -12.08 1.84 11.56
CA LYS A 4 -11.27 1.52 10.35
C LYS A 4 -10.25 0.40 10.58
N LEU A 5 -9.78 0.26 11.83
CA LEU A 5 -8.83 -0.76 12.28
C LEU A 5 -9.47 -2.15 12.39
N GLN A 6 -10.73 -2.26 12.82
CA GLN A 6 -11.48 -3.52 12.87
C GLN A 6 -11.86 -4.01 11.46
N ALA A 7 -12.19 -3.10 10.54
CA ALA A 7 -12.42 -3.45 9.14
C ALA A 7 -11.16 -4.00 8.45
N PHE A 8 -9.98 -3.45 8.77
CA PHE A 8 -8.68 -3.95 8.29
C PHE A 8 -8.34 -5.34 8.85
N GLN A 9 -8.55 -5.57 10.14
CA GLN A 9 -8.31 -6.88 10.78
C GLN A 9 -9.26 -7.98 10.28
N LYS A 10 -10.53 -7.64 10.05
CA LYS A 10 -11.54 -8.54 9.48
C LYS A 10 -11.23 -8.95 8.04
N ASN A 11 -10.56 -8.08 7.27
CA ASN A 11 -10.05 -8.39 5.94
C ASN A 11 -8.90 -9.41 6.00
N ARG A 12 -8.00 -9.29 6.99
CA ARG A 12 -6.84 -10.19 7.19
C ARG A 12 -7.22 -11.67 7.31
N SER A 13 -8.36 -11.99 7.93
CA SER A 13 -8.86 -13.36 8.10
C SER A 13 -9.43 -13.98 6.83
N LYS A 14 -9.91 -13.18 5.87
CA LYS A 14 -10.44 -13.67 4.57
C LYS A 14 -9.37 -13.68 3.47
N ASN A 15 -8.32 -12.89 3.66
CA ASN A 15 -7.28 -12.59 2.67
C ASN A 15 -6.12 -13.59 2.57
N MET A 16 -6.14 -14.69 3.34
CA MET A 16 -5.13 -15.75 3.20
C MET A 16 -5.26 -16.52 1.87
N LEU A 17 -6.39 -16.38 1.16
CA LEU A 17 -6.72 -17.23 0.00
C LEU A 17 -6.86 -16.47 -1.34
N SER A 18 -6.77 -15.13 -1.39
CA SER A 18 -7.08 -14.40 -2.64
C SER A 18 -6.47 -13.00 -2.78
N LEU A 19 -5.31 -12.72 -2.17
CA LEU A 19 -4.69 -11.40 -2.27
C LEU A 19 -3.91 -11.27 -3.59
N SER A 20 -4.12 -10.18 -4.32
CA SER A 20 -3.30 -9.88 -5.50
C SER A 20 -1.84 -9.64 -5.07
N LEU A 21 -0.88 -9.99 -5.93
CA LEU A 21 0.55 -9.78 -5.66
C LEU A 21 0.86 -8.32 -5.26
N GLN A 22 0.13 -7.36 -5.84
CA GLN A 22 0.26 -5.93 -5.53
C GLN A 22 -0.06 -5.64 -4.05
N GLU A 23 -1.13 -6.22 -3.51
CA GLU A 23 -1.54 -6.03 -2.13
C GLU A 23 -0.59 -6.74 -1.16
N GLN A 24 -0.09 -7.93 -1.52
CA GLN A 24 0.90 -8.63 -0.70
C GLN A 24 2.18 -7.82 -0.56
N LEU A 25 2.73 -7.30 -1.66
CA LEU A 25 3.96 -6.50 -1.67
C LEU A 25 3.81 -5.20 -0.87
N LEU A 26 2.68 -4.49 -1.05
CA LEU A 26 2.39 -3.26 -0.30
C LEU A 26 2.23 -3.53 1.20
N GLN A 27 1.55 -4.62 1.56
CA GLN A 27 1.36 -5.01 2.95
C GLN A 27 2.70 -5.41 3.60
N GLU A 28 3.56 -6.14 2.91
CA GLU A 28 4.88 -6.51 3.41
C GLU A 28 5.74 -5.25 3.66
N ALA A 29 5.77 -4.33 2.70
CA ALA A 29 6.52 -3.08 2.85
C ALA A 29 6.02 -2.24 4.03
N PHE A 30 4.70 -2.15 4.21
CA PHE A 30 4.09 -1.46 5.34
C PHE A 30 4.43 -2.14 6.68
N GLN A 31 4.32 -3.47 6.77
CA GLN A 31 4.63 -4.22 7.99
C GLN A 31 6.10 -4.10 8.40
N LYS A 32 7.01 -4.15 7.42
CA LYS A 32 8.45 -4.03 7.65
C LYS A 32 8.93 -2.59 7.82
N ARG A 33 8.02 -1.60 7.80
CA ARG A 33 8.34 -0.16 7.77
C ARG A 33 9.43 0.18 6.73
N LYS A 34 9.39 -0.48 5.57
CA LYS A 34 10.33 -0.21 4.49
C LYS A 34 10.07 1.17 3.90
N ASP A 35 11.13 1.91 3.63
CA ASP A 35 11.04 3.16 2.88
C ASP A 35 10.62 2.85 1.44
N ILE A 36 9.43 3.32 1.06
CA ILE A 36 8.95 3.22 -0.31
C ILE A 36 9.15 4.55 -1.04
N THR A 37 9.52 4.46 -2.32
CA THR A 37 9.52 5.60 -3.24
C THR A 37 8.48 5.38 -4.32
N LEU A 38 7.53 6.31 -4.45
CA LEU A 38 6.56 6.33 -5.53
C LEU A 38 7.11 7.20 -6.67
N ILE A 39 7.15 6.64 -7.87
CA ILE A 39 7.48 7.34 -9.11
C ILE A 39 6.16 7.64 -9.82
N LEU A 40 5.83 8.93 -9.96
CA LEU A 40 4.59 9.36 -10.59
C LEU A 40 4.74 9.45 -12.11
N LEU A 41 3.62 9.43 -12.84
CA LEU A 41 3.57 9.51 -14.30
C LEU A 41 4.26 10.77 -14.88
N LYS A 42 4.38 11.84 -14.09
CA LYS A 42 5.07 13.08 -14.48
C LYS A 42 6.56 13.09 -14.13
N GLY A 43 7.13 11.95 -13.72
CA GLY A 43 8.54 11.83 -13.31
C GLY A 43 8.83 12.37 -11.90
N LEU A 44 7.80 12.75 -11.14
CA LEU A 44 7.96 13.20 -9.76
C LEU A 44 8.17 12.01 -8.82
N HIS A 45 9.08 12.16 -7.86
CA HIS A 45 9.37 11.16 -6.84
C HIS A 45 8.81 11.57 -5.48
N VAL A 46 7.99 10.71 -4.89
CA VAL A 46 7.43 10.88 -3.54
C VAL A 46 8.06 9.84 -2.63
N LYS A 47 8.63 10.28 -1.52
CA LYS A 47 9.23 9.41 -0.50
C LYS A 47 8.39 9.42 0.78
N GLY A 48 8.27 8.25 1.40
CA GLY A 48 7.62 8.11 2.71
C GLY A 48 6.12 7.77 2.64
N MET A 49 5.46 7.78 3.80
CA MET A 49 4.15 7.15 4.02
C MET A 49 3.03 8.13 4.44
N GLN A 50 3.32 9.44 4.53
CA GLN A 50 2.39 10.46 5.04
C GLN A 50 1.76 11.33 3.92
N GLN A 51 1.53 10.76 2.75
CA GLN A 51 0.86 11.44 1.65
C GLN A 51 -0.16 10.52 0.99
N LEU A 52 -1.38 11.02 0.79
CA LEU A 52 -2.37 10.32 -0.01
C LEU A 52 -2.03 10.51 -1.50
N VAL A 53 -1.73 9.41 -2.19
CA VAL A 53 -1.44 9.42 -3.63
C VAL A 53 -2.43 8.50 -4.33
N TYR A 54 -3.12 9.01 -5.35
CA TYR A 54 -4.03 8.20 -6.15
C TYR A 54 -3.27 7.19 -7.01
N LYS A 55 -3.76 5.95 -7.06
CA LYS A 55 -3.13 4.86 -7.84
C LYS A 55 -2.91 5.21 -9.32
N HIS A 56 -3.86 5.91 -9.94
CA HIS A 56 -3.77 6.31 -11.35
C HIS A 56 -2.63 7.30 -11.64
N ALA A 57 -2.08 7.97 -10.63
CA ALA A 57 -0.96 8.88 -10.78
C ALA A 57 0.41 8.19 -10.62
N ILE A 58 0.43 6.95 -10.13
CA ILE A 58 1.65 6.19 -9.83
C ILE A 58 2.04 5.38 -11.06
N SER A 59 3.26 5.59 -11.54
CA SER A 59 3.88 4.76 -12.58
C SER A 59 4.56 3.52 -11.98
N THR A 60 5.28 3.70 -10.87
CA THR A 60 6.11 2.63 -10.29
C THR A 60 6.26 2.81 -8.78
N ILE A 61 6.31 1.68 -8.07
CA ILE A 61 6.61 1.63 -6.63
C ILE A 61 7.96 0.94 -6.47
N ARG A 62 8.91 1.64 -5.86
CA ARG A 62 10.23 1.10 -5.51
C ARG A 62 10.24 0.78 -4.02
N PHE A 63 10.53 -0.49 -3.71
CA PHE A 63 10.62 -1.06 -2.36
C PHE A 63 12.07 -1.21 -1.89
#